data_AF-A0A7C9CX82-F1
#
_entry.id   AF-A0A7C9CX82-F1
#
_cell.length_a   1.000
_cell.length_b   1.000
_cell.length_c   1.000
_cell.angle_alpha   90.00
_cell.angle_beta   90.00
_cell.angle_gamma   90.00
#
_symmetry.space_group_name_H-M   'P 1'
#
loop_
_entity.id
_entity.type
_entity.pdbx_description
1 polymer ?
#
loop_
_entity_poly.entity_id
_entity_poly.type
_entity_poly.pdbx_seq_one_letter_code
_entity_poly.pdbx_strand_id
1 'polypeptide(L)'
;MDAVKTGPSVAETAWGKINLTAKALSEGGFEALFKQIFQTQPDEKLKKTFACYLSTATGPVAGTLYLSNLRVGFCSDRPLSFMAPSGQEAWSYYKVLSLCTSN
;
A
#
# COMPACT_ATOMS: atom_id res chain seq x y z
N MET A 1 -2.29 12.53 -27.82
CA MET A 1 -2.83 13.14 -26.59
C MET A 1 -3.11 12.01 -25.64
N ASP A 2 -2.10 11.66 -24.85
CA ASP A 2 -2.18 10.55 -23.90
C ASP A 2 -3.26 10.86 -22.87
N ALA A 3 -4.26 10.00 -22.79
CA ALA A 3 -5.23 10.05 -21.72
C ALA A 3 -4.45 9.88 -20.41
N VAL A 4 -4.33 10.95 -19.63
CA VAL A 4 -4.00 10.85 -18.22
C VAL A 4 -5.05 9.91 -17.65
N LYS A 5 -4.70 8.65 -17.40
CA LYS A 5 -5.54 7.73 -16.64
C LYS A 5 -5.77 8.41 -15.31
N THR A 6 -6.94 9.01 -15.17
CA THR A 6 -7.39 9.58 -13.91
C THR A 6 -7.34 8.44 -12.92
N GLY A 7 -6.54 8.59 -11.87
CA GLY A 7 -6.55 7.68 -10.74
C GLY A 7 -7.97 7.58 -10.16
N PRO A 8 -8.17 6.78 -9.10
CA PRO A 8 -9.45 6.75 -8.38
C PRO A 8 -10.05 8.13 -8.17
N SER A 9 -11.38 8.18 -8.21
CA SER A 9 -12.09 9.36 -7.74
C SER A 9 -11.67 9.72 -6.31
N VAL A 10 -11.88 10.98 -5.93
CA VAL A 10 -11.60 11.46 -4.57
C VAL A 10 -12.38 10.63 -3.53
N ALA A 11 -13.63 10.27 -3.85
CA ALA A 11 -14.47 9.45 -2.98
C ALA A 11 -13.90 8.04 -2.77
N GLU A 12 -13.49 7.35 -3.83
CA GLU A 12 -12.88 6.01 -3.71
C GLU A 12 -11.56 6.05 -2.94
N THR A 13 -10.78 7.12 -3.10
CA THR A 13 -9.55 7.34 -2.32
C THR A 13 -9.87 7.50 -0.85
N ALA A 14 -10.86 8.34 -0.51
CA ALA A 14 -11.29 8.54 0.87
C ALA A 14 -11.78 7.23 1.51
N TRP A 15 -12.58 6.44 0.79
CA TRP A 15 -13.05 5.14 1.28
C TRP A 15 -11.91 4.14 1.51
N GLY A 16 -10.92 4.10 0.62
CA GLY A 16 -9.73 3.27 0.82
C GLY A 16 -9.00 3.61 2.13
N LYS A 17 -8.82 4.90 2.43
CA LYS A 17 -8.18 5.37 3.67
C LYS A 17 -8.99 5.06 4.93
N ILE A 18 -10.31 5.22 4.87
CA ILE A 18 -11.20 4.88 5.99
C ILE A 18 -11.10 3.38 6.29
N ASN A 19 -11.19 2.54 5.26
CA ASN A 19 -11.11 1.09 5.41
C ASN A 19 -9.74 0.65 5.97
N LEU A 20 -8.64 1.25 5.50
CA LEU A 20 -7.31 0.96 6.03
C LEU A 20 -7.20 1.33 7.52
N THR A 21 -7.74 2.49 7.91
CA THR A 21 -7.70 2.95 9.30
C THR A 21 -8.53 2.05 10.20
N ALA A 22 -9.73 1.66 9.76
CA ALA A 22 -10.56 0.68 10.46
C ALA A 22 -9.83 -0.66 10.61
N LYS A 23 -9.20 -1.15 9.53
CA LYS A 23 -8.39 -2.38 9.57
C LYS A 23 -7.23 -2.27 10.55
N ALA A 24 -6.50 -1.17 10.56
CA ALA A 24 -5.44 -0.95 11.54
C ALA A 24 -5.97 -1.02 12.97
N LEU A 25 -7.14 -0.43 13.27
CA LEU A 25 -7.75 -0.52 14.60
C LEU A 25 -8.12 -1.96 14.97
N SER A 26 -8.75 -2.71 14.05
CA SER A 26 -9.14 -4.11 14.29
C SER A 26 -7.95 -5.04 14.46
N GLU A 27 -6.84 -4.80 13.76
CA GLU A 27 -5.64 -5.66 13.76
C GLU A 27 -4.63 -5.28 14.88
N GLY A 28 -4.97 -4.36 15.79
CA GLY A 28 -4.10 -3.98 16.91
C GLY A 28 -3.12 -2.83 16.63
N GLY A 29 -3.43 -2.00 15.65
CA GLY A 29 -2.72 -0.78 15.27
C GLY A 29 -1.93 -0.90 13.97
N PHE A 30 -1.37 0.23 13.52
CA PHE A 30 -0.59 0.28 12.28
C PHE A 30 0.69 -0.56 12.33
N GLU A 31 1.29 -0.76 13.51
CA GLU A 31 2.47 -1.63 13.63
C GLU A 31 2.10 -3.09 13.37
N ALA A 32 1.05 -3.62 14.02
CA ALA A 32 0.60 -4.99 13.78
C ALA A 32 0.19 -5.20 12.31
N LEU A 33 -0.54 -4.24 11.74
CA LEU A 33 -0.91 -4.26 10.33
C LEU A 33 0.33 -4.25 9.40
N PHE A 34 1.33 -3.43 9.68
CA PHE A 34 2.59 -3.40 8.94
C PHE A 34 3.30 -4.77 8.96
N LYS A 35 3.41 -5.38 10.15
CA LYS A 35 4.04 -6.70 10.32
C LYS A 35 3.28 -7.78 9.54
N GLN A 36 1.96 -7.75 9.54
CA GLN A 36 1.11 -8.66 8.76
C GLN A 36 1.25 -8.45 7.24
N ILE A 37 1.31 -7.20 6.78
CA ILE A 37 1.40 -6.88 5.34
C ILE A 37 2.74 -7.34 4.74
N PHE A 38 3.84 -7.14 5.47
CA PHE A 38 5.22 -7.28 4.95
C PHE A 38 6.02 -8.43 5.57
N GLN A 39 5.47 -9.19 6.53
CA GLN A 39 6.15 -10.31 7.18
C GLN A 39 7.54 -9.90 7.71
N THR A 40 7.53 -8.91 8.60
CA THR A 40 8.73 -8.20 9.08
C THR A 40 9.61 -9.06 9.99
N GLN A 41 10.84 -8.59 10.24
CA GLN A 41 11.71 -9.22 11.24
C GLN A 41 11.21 -8.96 12.67
N PRO A 42 11.53 -9.82 13.66
CA PRO A 42 11.07 -9.67 15.04
C PRO A 42 11.46 -8.34 15.70
N ASP A 43 12.64 -7.80 15.38
CA ASP A 43 13.21 -6.55 15.90
C ASP A 43 12.82 -5.31 15.08
N GLU A 44 12.09 -5.50 14.00
CA GLU A 44 11.65 -4.42 13.13
C GLU A 44 10.47 -3.66 13.74
N LYS A 45 10.63 -2.33 13.84
CA LYS A 45 9.66 -1.41 14.43
C LYS A 45 9.23 -0.37 13.43
N LEU A 46 7.91 -0.25 13.26
CA LEU A 46 7.32 0.83 12.49
C LEU A 46 7.61 2.17 13.17
N LYS A 47 7.99 3.18 12.38
CA LYS A 47 8.29 4.54 12.85
C LYS A 47 7.21 5.52 12.47
N LYS A 48 6.81 5.52 11.19
CA LYS A 48 5.82 6.46 10.66
C LYS A 48 5.01 5.80 9.55
N THR A 49 3.79 6.32 9.36
CA THR A 49 2.96 6.04 8.19
C THR A 49 2.57 7.34 7.50
N PHE A 50 2.42 7.28 6.17
CA PHE A 50 2.00 8.43 5.38
C PHE A 50 0.98 8.00 4.31
N ALA A 51 -0.08 8.79 4.16
CA ALA A 51 -0.89 8.73 2.95
C ALA A 51 -0.06 9.22 1.76
N CYS A 52 -0.01 8.46 0.67
CA CYS A 52 0.77 8.82 -0.51
C CYS A 52 0.14 8.25 -1.79
N TYR A 53 0.66 8.71 -2.92
CA TYR A 53 0.45 8.07 -4.21
C TYR A 53 1.78 7.52 -4.71
N LEU A 54 1.79 6.27 -5.17
CA LEU A 54 2.92 5.70 -5.90
C LEU A 54 2.72 5.94 -7.40
N SER A 55 3.67 6.62 -8.04
CA SER A 55 3.66 6.76 -9.50
C SER A 55 3.97 5.42 -10.16
N THR A 56 3.14 5.00 -11.10
CA THR A 56 3.37 3.79 -11.91
C THR A 56 3.26 4.14 -13.40
N ALA A 57 3.73 3.26 -14.28
CA ALA A 57 3.61 3.42 -15.73
C ALA A 57 2.14 3.55 -16.20
N THR A 58 1.18 3.05 -15.42
CA THR A 58 -0.25 3.12 -15.71
C THR A 58 -0.99 4.23 -14.96
N GLY A 59 -0.29 5.05 -14.20
CA GLY A 59 -0.84 6.15 -13.40
C GLY A 59 -0.58 6.03 -11.90
N PRO A 60 -1.01 7.03 -11.10
CA PRO A 60 -0.78 7.05 -9.66
C PRO A 60 -1.68 6.05 -8.91
N VAL A 61 -1.11 5.34 -7.94
CA VAL A 61 -1.81 4.39 -7.07
C VAL A 61 -1.87 4.95 -5.65
N ALA A 62 -3.07 5.19 -5.13
CA ALA A 62 -3.27 5.60 -3.74
C ALA A 62 -2.87 4.48 -2.78
N GLY A 63 -2.05 4.81 -1.78
CA GLY A 63 -1.60 3.84 -0.80
C GLY A 63 -0.98 4.47 0.43
N THR A 64 -0.49 3.60 1.29
CA THR A 64 0.13 3.99 2.56
C THR A 64 1.60 3.58 2.54
N LEU A 65 2.45 4.55 2.80
CA LEU A 65 3.87 4.36 3.00
C LEU A 65 4.13 4.02 4.47
N TYR A 66 4.84 2.95 4.71
CA TYR A 66 5.28 2.47 6.02
C TYR A 66 6.79 2.64 6.11
N LEU A 67 7.25 3.45 7.05
CA LEU A 67 8.66 3.66 7.33
C LEU A 67 9.02 2.93 8.63
N SER A 68 9.87 1.92 8.57
CA SER A 68 10.42 1.22 9.74
C SER A 68 11.87 1.63 10.00
N ASN A 69 12.49 1.08 11.04
CA ASN A 69 13.94 1.19 11.27
C ASN A 69 14.79 0.39 10.27
N LEU A 70 14.21 -0.51 9.47
CA LEU A 70 14.95 -1.41 8.58
C LEU A 70 14.57 -1.25 7.10
N ARG A 71 13.36 -0.78 6.79
CA ARG A 71 12.85 -0.74 5.41
C ARG A 71 11.78 0.32 5.20
N VAL A 72 11.51 0.61 3.93
CA VAL A 72 10.34 1.35 3.47
C VAL A 72 9.44 0.38 2.72
N GLY A 73 8.17 0.34 3.11
CA GLY A 73 7.13 -0.45 2.44
C GLY A 73 6.02 0.45 1.92
N PHE A 74 5.52 0.18 0.72
CA PHE A 74 4.29 0.75 0.20
C PHE A 74 3.26 -0.36 0.03
N CYS A 75 2.01 -0.09 0.40
CA CYS A 75 0.87 -0.93 0.08
C CYS A 75 -0.28 -0.04 -0.42
N SER A 76 -0.93 -0.42 -1.52
CA SER A 76 -2.15 0.26 -1.96
C SER A 76 -3.24 0.18 -0.88
N ASP A 77 -4.10 1.19 -0.78
CA ASP A 77 -5.16 1.19 0.26
C ASP A 77 -6.30 0.22 -0.08
N ARG A 78 -6.40 -0.16 -1.36
CA ARG A 78 -7.35 -1.12 -1.89
C ARG A 78 -6.65 -2.07 -2.86
N PRO A 79 -7.20 -3.26 -3.11
CA PRO A 79 -6.69 -4.12 -4.17
C PRO A 79 -6.92 -3.47 -5.54
N LEU A 80 -6.03 -3.76 -6.48
CA LEU A 80 -6.13 -3.39 -7.88
C LEU A 80 -6.52 -4.64 -8.69
N SER A 81 -7.35 -4.46 -9.70
CA SER A 81 -7.67 -5.55 -10.62
C SER A 81 -6.58 -5.75 -11.67
N PHE A 82 -6.41 -7.00 -12.08
CA PHE A 82 -5.51 -7.40 -13.16
C PHE A 82 -6.03 -8.67 -13.83
N MET A 83 -5.61 -8.91 -15.06
CA MET A 83 -5.90 -10.17 -15.76
C MET A 83 -4.84 -11.21 -15.38
N ALA A 84 -5.27 -12.30 -14.75
CA ALA A 84 -4.41 -13.42 -14.45
C ALA A 84 -4.00 -14.19 -15.72
N PRO A 85 -2.92 -14.99 -15.71
CA PRO A 85 -2.52 -15.82 -16.85
C PRO A 85 -3.61 -16.79 -17.32
N SER A 86 -4.56 -17.15 -16.45
CA SER A 86 -5.74 -17.96 -16.79
C SER A 86 -6.80 -17.22 -17.61
N GLY A 87 -6.66 -15.90 -17.81
CA GLY A 87 -7.66 -15.06 -18.46
C GLY A 87 -8.81 -14.64 -17.53
N GLN A 88 -8.72 -14.90 -16.22
CA GLN A 88 -9.69 -14.43 -15.23
C GLN A 88 -9.25 -13.11 -14.62
N GLU A 89 -10.21 -12.22 -14.33
CA GLU A 89 -9.93 -11.02 -13.53
C GLU A 89 -9.65 -11.43 -12.09
N ALA A 90 -8.55 -10.90 -11.54
CA ALA A 90 -8.11 -11.12 -10.18
C ALA A 90 -7.78 -9.78 -9.51
N TRP A 91 -7.77 -9.78 -8.18
CA TRP A 91 -7.57 -8.57 -7.37
C TRP A 91 -6.43 -8.78 -6.40
N SER A 92 -5.50 -7.84 -6.31
CA SER A 92 -4.38 -7.91 -5.38
C SER A 92 -3.91 -6.54 -4.94
N TYR A 93 -3.36 -6.45 -3.74
CA TYR A 93 -2.73 -5.23 -3.26
C TYR A 93 -1.40 -5.01 -3.98
N TYR A 94 -1.19 -3.80 -4.48
CA TYR A 94 0.10 -3.41 -5.04
C TYR A 94 1.05 -3.09 -3.89
N LYS A 95 2.13 -3.87 -3.76
CA LYS A 95 3.11 -3.76 -2.68
C LYS A 95 4.50 -3.51 -3.24
N VAL A 96 5.24 -2.61 -2.62
CA VAL A 96 6.65 -2.36 -2.90
C VAL A 96 7.41 -2.39 -1.59
N LEU A 97 8.60 -2.97 -1.60
CA LEU A 97 9.47 -3.05 -0.44
C LEU A 97 10.89 -2.68 -0.83
N SER A 98 11.50 -1.76 -0.09
CA SER A 98 12.91 -1.40 -0.24
C SER A 98 13.58 -1.45 1.11
N LEU A 99 14.70 -2.17 1.23
CA LEU A 99 15.51 -2.15 2.43
C LEU A 99 16.17 -0.78 2.58
N CYS A 100 16.26 -0.27 3.81
CA CYS A 100 17.06 0.91 4.10
C CYS A 100 18.51 0.42 4.24
N THR A 101 19.39 0.82 3.32
CA THR A 101 20.83 0.61 3.50
C THR A 101 21.37 1.70 4.43
N SER A 102 22.10 1.31 5.46
CA SER A 102 22.93 2.25 6.22
C SER A 102 23.99 2.83 5.28
N ASN A 103 24.09 4.16 5.22
CA ASN A 103 25.24 4.84 4.60
C ASN A 103 26.48 4.73 5.49
#